data_AF-A0A970YKQ7-F1
#
_entry.id   AF-A0A970YKQ7-F1
#
_cell.length_a   1.000
_cell.length_b   1.000
_cell.length_c   1.000
_cell.angle_alpha   90.00
_cell.angle_beta   90.00
_cell.angle_gamma   90.00
#
_symmetry.space_group_name_H-M   'P 1'
#
loop_
_entity.id
_entity.type
_entity.pdbx_description
1 polymer ?
#
loop_
_entity_poly.entity_id
_entity_poly.type
_entity_poly.pdbx_seq_one_letter_code
_entity_poly.pdbx_strand_id
1 'polypeptide(L)'
;MSIQAVNKYLSSNVTAPFFLVVGDRQYMDFKNKLLELGLSFVRISDYCGDDDKLPNIDSLIGHLKAIHKNEDDKRVVVIGLGEYLALRGNSEAVSTFSRLKDLNIGKAKVIVLLRGSVAQINDFRADPRFDNRRFCIIDKVECDLSITLALPSVGLSAFSGIKSLLRALEDGEHGDILVNTSVNLDNSLFTVRRITNAFEGIKHSFPDFGLPRSCGSDDCWAKLLFELTQCGSSLDSVFAKHGLDRSLESDLCDRVGKGNYESWLHFIALKSKLDTPSNSYLRFVLDRTDRFEEFKTNVLNAIIEVQHTDTRFALYYKERKKLVKEFPESDIADFVVRNRKTTAESIYKLTDNTKTEREEIIAWVSKYGTVAEIADIYPGLADYLKVYVFNCGELSDLLTDYFDAYKHQKVSNTLEADFVEKVEKLARSREYNR
;
A
#
# COMPACT_ATOMS: atom_id res chain seq x y z
N MET A 1 -32.48 0.80 -36.02
CA MET A 1 -33.08 -0.55 -36.14
C MET A 1 -33.68 -1.08 -34.84
N SER A 2 -33.17 -0.71 -33.66
CA SER A 2 -33.53 -1.34 -32.38
C SER A 2 -34.92 -1.01 -31.81
N ILE A 3 -35.29 0.26 -31.71
CA ILE A 3 -36.59 0.68 -31.12
C ILE A 3 -37.78 0.26 -32.00
N GLN A 4 -37.55 0.05 -33.29
CA GLN A 4 -38.57 -0.44 -34.22
C GLN A 4 -39.03 -1.86 -33.85
N ALA A 5 -38.11 -2.72 -33.41
CA ALA A 5 -38.46 -4.07 -32.94
C ALA A 5 -39.33 -4.02 -31.68
N VAL A 6 -39.01 -3.11 -30.75
CA VAL A 6 -39.84 -2.83 -29.56
C VAL A 6 -41.24 -2.37 -29.96
N ASN A 7 -41.34 -1.35 -30.82
CA ASN A 7 -42.65 -0.84 -31.28
C ASN A 7 -43.48 -1.91 -32.01
N LYS A 8 -42.83 -2.77 -32.80
CA LYS A 8 -43.47 -3.91 -33.46
C LYS A 8 -43.98 -4.93 -32.44
N TYR A 9 -43.23 -5.22 -31.38
CA TYR A 9 -43.70 -6.09 -30.30
C TYR A 9 -44.88 -5.49 -29.54
N LEU A 10 -44.80 -4.20 -29.18
CA LEU A 10 -45.86 -3.50 -28.43
C LEU A 10 -47.20 -3.46 -29.19
N SER A 11 -47.16 -3.43 -30.53
CA SER A 11 -48.34 -3.44 -31.41
C SER A 11 -48.76 -4.84 -31.88
N SER A 12 -48.05 -5.90 -31.48
CA SER A 12 -48.32 -7.27 -31.92
C SER A 12 -49.32 -8.02 -31.03
N ASN A 13 -49.79 -9.18 -31.50
CA ASN A 13 -50.59 -10.13 -30.71
C ASN A 13 -49.73 -11.14 -29.92
N VAL A 14 -48.43 -10.89 -29.76
CA VAL A 14 -47.56 -11.79 -28.98
C VAL A 14 -47.95 -11.70 -27.50
N THR A 15 -48.27 -12.86 -26.91
CA THR A 15 -48.75 -13.00 -25.53
C THR A 15 -47.67 -13.48 -24.55
N ALA A 16 -46.41 -13.21 -24.88
CA ALA A 16 -45.27 -13.71 -24.13
C ALA A 16 -44.15 -12.65 -24.07
N PRO A 17 -43.28 -12.64 -23.04
CA PRO A 17 -42.31 -11.57 -22.85
C PRO A 17 -41.34 -11.40 -24.03
N PHE A 18 -40.87 -10.16 -24.19
CA PHE A 18 -39.88 -9.76 -25.17
C PHE A 18 -38.54 -9.44 -24.52
N PHE A 19 -37.46 -10.06 -24.99
CA PHE A 19 -36.12 -9.91 -24.44
C PHE A 19 -35.33 -8.88 -25.25
N LEU A 20 -34.95 -7.77 -24.62
CA LEU A 20 -34.16 -6.72 -25.25
C LEU A 20 -32.76 -6.71 -24.62
N VAL A 21 -31.75 -7.15 -25.37
CA VAL A 21 -30.36 -7.22 -24.89
C VAL A 21 -29.56 -6.04 -25.42
N VAL A 22 -28.95 -5.29 -24.51
CA VAL A 22 -28.19 -4.07 -24.79
C VAL A 22 -26.80 -4.12 -24.14
N GLY A 23 -25.87 -3.31 -24.63
CA GLY A 23 -24.57 -3.08 -23.97
C GLY A 23 -24.61 -1.93 -22.98
N ASP A 24 -23.55 -1.79 -22.18
CA ASP A 24 -23.47 -0.77 -21.11
C ASP A 24 -23.70 0.64 -21.64
N ARG A 25 -23.02 1.01 -22.73
CA ARG A 25 -23.11 2.35 -23.34
C ARG A 25 -24.50 2.74 -23.81
N GLN A 26 -25.38 1.78 -24.03
CA GLN A 26 -26.70 1.98 -24.62
C GLN A 26 -27.83 1.82 -23.60
N TYR A 27 -27.55 1.23 -22.44
CA TYR A 27 -28.57 0.81 -21.50
C TYR A 27 -29.47 1.95 -21.05
N MET A 28 -28.88 3.09 -20.66
CA MET A 28 -29.65 4.26 -20.24
C MET A 28 -30.43 4.90 -21.39
N ASP A 29 -29.89 4.93 -22.60
CA ASP A 29 -30.62 5.43 -23.78
C ASP A 29 -31.87 4.60 -24.06
N PHE A 30 -31.80 3.28 -23.96
CA PHE A 30 -32.96 2.41 -24.13
C PHE A 30 -33.93 2.53 -22.96
N LYS A 31 -33.44 2.60 -21.72
CA LYS A 31 -34.28 2.83 -20.54
C LYS A 31 -35.10 4.11 -20.70
N ASN A 32 -34.46 5.22 -21.12
CA ASN A 32 -35.14 6.50 -21.34
C ASN A 32 -36.15 6.43 -22.50
N LYS A 33 -35.80 5.81 -23.63
CA LYS A 33 -36.74 5.61 -24.75
C LYS A 33 -37.96 4.78 -24.37
N LEU A 34 -37.78 3.75 -23.53
CA LEU A 34 -38.90 2.93 -23.04
C LEU A 34 -39.79 3.72 -22.08
N LEU A 35 -39.21 4.60 -21.27
CA LEU A 35 -39.96 5.52 -20.42
C LEU A 35 -40.79 6.52 -21.26
N GLU A 36 -40.20 7.10 -22.31
CA GLU A 36 -40.87 8.00 -23.26
C GLU A 36 -42.06 7.33 -23.98
N LEU A 37 -41.97 6.01 -24.20
CA LEU A 37 -43.06 5.19 -24.76
C LEU A 37 -44.18 4.90 -23.73
N GLY A 38 -44.08 5.42 -22.51
CA GLY A 38 -45.07 5.29 -21.46
C GLY A 38 -45.08 3.95 -20.73
N LEU A 39 -43.96 3.20 -20.77
CA LEU A 39 -43.86 1.93 -20.05
C LEU A 39 -43.50 2.17 -18.58
N SER A 40 -44.12 1.37 -17.70
CA SER A 40 -43.79 1.35 -16.28
C SER A 40 -42.61 0.41 -15.99
N PHE A 41 -41.78 0.74 -14.99
CA PHE A 41 -40.60 -0.04 -14.66
C PHE A 41 -40.83 -0.93 -13.43
N VAL A 42 -40.42 -2.19 -13.55
CA VAL A 42 -40.36 -3.16 -12.47
C VAL A 42 -38.89 -3.46 -12.22
N ARG A 43 -38.41 -3.05 -11.05
CA ARG A 43 -37.04 -3.27 -10.59
C ARG A 43 -36.93 -4.61 -9.92
N ILE A 44 -35.84 -5.34 -10.16
CA ILE A 44 -35.57 -6.58 -9.44
C ILE A 44 -35.23 -6.32 -7.97
N SER A 45 -34.61 -5.18 -7.69
CA SER A 45 -34.25 -4.74 -6.33
C SER A 45 -35.46 -4.53 -5.42
N ASP A 46 -36.64 -4.25 -5.97
CA ASP A 46 -37.89 -4.12 -5.20
C ASP A 46 -38.40 -5.48 -4.67
N TYR A 47 -37.88 -6.59 -5.19
CA TYR A 47 -38.18 -7.95 -4.71
C TYR A 47 -37.19 -8.46 -3.67
N CYS A 48 -36.19 -7.66 -3.28
CA CYS A 48 -35.32 -7.96 -2.15
C CYS A 48 -36.08 -7.72 -0.84
N GLY A 49 -36.21 -8.77 -0.03
CA GLY A 49 -36.92 -8.71 1.25
C GLY A 49 -36.24 -7.86 2.33
N ASP A 50 -34.95 -7.58 2.17
CA ASP A 50 -34.13 -6.71 3.01
C ASP A 50 -32.93 -6.21 2.20
N ASP A 51 -32.09 -5.34 2.76
CA ASP A 51 -30.96 -4.72 2.05
C ASP A 51 -29.93 -5.74 1.52
N ASP A 52 -29.71 -6.84 2.24
CA ASP A 52 -28.75 -7.89 1.86
C ASP A 52 -29.40 -9.27 1.61
N LYS A 53 -30.66 -9.28 1.19
CA LYS A 53 -31.37 -10.50 0.79
C LYS A 53 -31.59 -10.55 -0.71
N LEU A 54 -31.39 -11.72 -1.30
CA LEU A 54 -31.64 -11.98 -2.72
C LEU A 54 -33.10 -11.64 -3.10
N PRO A 55 -33.34 -11.16 -4.33
CA PRO A 55 -34.68 -10.88 -4.82
C PRO A 55 -35.52 -12.16 -4.96
N ASN A 56 -36.80 -12.09 -4.60
CA ASN A 56 -37.74 -13.20 -4.78
C ASN A 56 -38.26 -13.26 -6.24
N ILE A 57 -37.62 -14.10 -7.05
CA ILE A 57 -37.96 -14.31 -8.46
C ILE A 57 -39.37 -14.89 -8.66
N ASP A 58 -39.86 -15.71 -7.72
CA ASP A 58 -41.21 -16.28 -7.81
C ASP A 58 -42.27 -15.19 -7.61
N SER A 59 -42.03 -14.24 -6.70
CA SER A 59 -42.87 -13.05 -6.53
C SER A 59 -42.85 -12.16 -7.78
N LEU A 60 -41.70 -11.98 -8.43
CA LEU A 60 -41.63 -11.27 -9.73
C LEU A 60 -42.48 -11.97 -10.78
N ILE A 61 -42.28 -13.27 -11.00
CA ILE A 61 -43.02 -14.04 -12.01
C ILE A 61 -44.52 -14.03 -11.68
N GLY A 62 -44.89 -14.15 -10.39
CA GLY A 62 -46.27 -14.04 -9.92
C GLY A 62 -46.89 -12.68 -10.25
N HIS A 63 -46.17 -11.59 -9.99
CA HIS A 63 -46.59 -10.24 -10.36
C HIS A 63 -46.80 -10.14 -11.88
N LEU A 64 -45.85 -10.59 -12.70
CA LEU A 64 -45.95 -10.52 -14.16
C LEU A 64 -47.13 -11.32 -14.71
N LYS A 65 -47.46 -12.48 -14.13
CA LYS A 65 -48.67 -13.26 -14.46
C LYS A 65 -49.96 -12.52 -14.08
N ALA A 66 -49.96 -11.80 -12.96
CA ALA A 66 -51.14 -11.11 -12.48
C ALA A 66 -51.48 -9.85 -13.30
N ILE A 67 -50.51 -9.26 -14.02
CA ILE A 67 -50.71 -8.04 -14.81
C ILE A 67 -51.94 -8.16 -15.72
N HIS A 68 -52.03 -9.24 -16.49
CA HIS A 68 -53.11 -9.42 -17.47
C HIS A 68 -54.48 -9.69 -16.84
N LYS A 69 -54.55 -9.98 -15.53
CA LYS A 69 -55.83 -10.22 -14.84
C LYS A 69 -56.47 -8.91 -14.37
N ASN A 70 -55.66 -7.86 -14.23
CA ASN A 70 -56.06 -6.60 -13.62
C ASN A 70 -56.16 -5.46 -14.65
N GLU A 71 -55.28 -5.44 -15.66
CA GLU A 71 -55.22 -4.38 -16.67
C GLU A 71 -54.79 -4.97 -18.03
N ASP A 72 -55.75 -5.15 -18.94
CA ASP A 72 -55.56 -5.81 -20.24
C ASP A 72 -54.49 -5.14 -21.13
N ASP A 73 -54.17 -3.86 -20.93
CA ASP A 73 -53.25 -3.07 -21.77
C ASP A 73 -51.97 -2.59 -21.05
N LYS A 74 -51.67 -3.11 -19.86
CA LYS A 74 -50.50 -2.65 -19.09
C LYS A 74 -49.19 -2.97 -19.82
N ARG A 75 -48.28 -1.99 -19.85
CA ARG A 75 -46.94 -2.10 -20.46
C ARG A 75 -45.86 -1.92 -19.41
N VAL A 76 -44.98 -2.90 -19.31
CA VAL A 76 -43.98 -3.02 -18.24
C VAL A 76 -42.61 -3.35 -18.81
N VAL A 77 -41.57 -2.75 -18.23
CA VAL A 77 -40.17 -3.11 -18.44
C VAL A 77 -39.61 -3.69 -17.14
N VAL A 78 -39.04 -4.89 -17.21
CA VAL A 78 -38.27 -5.49 -16.12
C VAL A 78 -36.80 -5.11 -16.32
N ILE A 79 -36.18 -4.54 -15.28
CA ILE A 79 -34.77 -4.12 -15.29
C ILE A 79 -33.98 -4.78 -14.15
N GLY A 80 -32.65 -4.87 -14.32
CA GLY A 80 -31.72 -5.47 -13.35
C GLY A 80 -31.71 -7.00 -13.33
N LEU A 81 -32.63 -7.66 -14.04
CA LEU A 81 -32.73 -9.13 -14.03
C LEU A 81 -31.52 -9.79 -14.72
N GLY A 82 -31.01 -9.21 -15.79
CA GLY A 82 -29.88 -9.78 -16.53
C GLY A 82 -28.61 -9.79 -15.68
N GLU A 83 -28.33 -8.65 -15.06
CA GLU A 83 -27.21 -8.46 -14.16
C GLU A 83 -27.35 -9.33 -12.91
N TYR A 84 -28.54 -9.37 -12.29
CA TYR A 84 -28.83 -10.28 -11.17
C TYR A 84 -28.52 -11.73 -11.52
N LEU A 85 -29.05 -12.24 -12.63
CA LEU A 85 -28.87 -13.64 -13.01
C LEU A 85 -27.42 -13.95 -13.41
N ALA A 86 -26.71 -13.00 -14.01
CA ALA A 86 -25.29 -13.13 -14.25
C ALA A 86 -24.49 -13.24 -12.94
N LEU A 87 -24.84 -12.48 -11.89
CA LEU A 87 -24.23 -12.62 -10.55
C LEU A 87 -24.50 -13.97 -9.89
N ARG A 88 -25.64 -14.61 -10.22
CA ARG A 88 -26.02 -15.92 -9.68
C ARG A 88 -25.43 -17.11 -10.44
N GLY A 89 -25.02 -16.90 -11.69
CA GLY A 89 -24.39 -17.91 -12.53
C GLY A 89 -25.32 -18.56 -13.55
N ASN A 90 -24.72 -19.30 -14.48
CA ASN A 90 -25.40 -19.76 -15.68
C ASN A 90 -26.61 -20.66 -15.40
N SER A 91 -26.51 -21.56 -14.42
CA SER A 91 -27.59 -22.50 -14.09
C SER A 91 -28.87 -21.78 -13.63
N GLU A 92 -28.74 -20.77 -12.75
CA GLU A 92 -29.87 -19.97 -12.28
C GLU A 92 -30.42 -19.06 -13.39
N ALA A 93 -29.52 -18.50 -14.21
CA ALA A 93 -29.88 -17.67 -15.36
C ALA A 93 -30.73 -18.43 -16.38
N VAL A 94 -30.27 -19.59 -16.85
CA VAL A 94 -30.98 -20.42 -17.84
C VAL A 94 -32.33 -20.88 -17.31
N SER A 95 -32.38 -21.36 -16.06
CA SER A 95 -33.63 -21.80 -15.42
C SER A 95 -34.66 -20.66 -15.36
N THR A 96 -34.24 -19.48 -14.90
CA THR A 96 -35.13 -18.32 -14.75
C THR A 96 -35.59 -17.77 -16.09
N PHE A 97 -34.67 -17.60 -17.05
CA PHE A 97 -35.06 -17.13 -18.37
C PHE A 97 -35.96 -18.12 -19.11
N SER A 98 -35.79 -19.43 -18.93
CA SER A 98 -36.70 -20.43 -19.51
C SER A 98 -38.12 -20.27 -18.96
N ARG A 99 -38.27 -20.03 -17.64
CA ARG A 99 -39.58 -19.77 -17.01
C ARG A 99 -40.24 -18.49 -17.54
N LEU A 100 -39.46 -17.45 -17.81
CA LEU A 100 -39.94 -16.20 -18.41
C LEU A 100 -40.25 -16.35 -19.91
N LYS A 101 -39.45 -17.12 -20.65
CA LYS A 101 -39.66 -17.42 -22.07
C LYS A 101 -41.02 -18.07 -22.31
N ASP A 102 -41.42 -18.97 -21.42
CA ASP A 102 -42.68 -19.72 -21.56
C ASP A 102 -43.85 -19.07 -20.78
N LEU A 103 -43.65 -17.85 -20.27
CA LEU A 103 -44.67 -17.11 -19.55
C LEU A 103 -45.77 -16.60 -20.49
N ASN A 104 -47.02 -16.89 -20.16
CA ASN A 104 -48.16 -16.25 -20.80
C ASN A 104 -48.52 -14.96 -20.04
N ILE A 105 -48.43 -13.82 -20.71
CA ILE A 105 -48.73 -12.49 -20.18
C ILE A 105 -50.04 -11.92 -20.76
N GLY A 106 -50.85 -12.75 -21.43
CA GLY A 106 -52.12 -12.32 -22.01
C GLY A 106 -51.94 -11.19 -23.03
N LYS A 107 -52.74 -10.13 -22.90
CA LYS A 107 -52.67 -8.93 -23.75
C LYS A 107 -51.65 -7.89 -23.25
N ALA A 108 -51.20 -8.01 -21.99
CA ALA A 108 -50.19 -7.13 -21.44
C ALA A 108 -48.86 -7.23 -22.20
N LYS A 109 -48.04 -6.18 -22.10
CA LYS A 109 -46.72 -6.15 -22.73
C LYS A 109 -45.62 -6.08 -21.70
N VAL A 110 -44.78 -7.11 -21.70
CA VAL A 110 -43.60 -7.20 -20.83
C VAL A 110 -42.34 -7.19 -21.69
N ILE A 111 -41.46 -6.24 -21.43
CA ILE A 111 -40.11 -6.18 -21.98
C ILE A 111 -39.14 -6.52 -20.86
N VAL A 112 -38.21 -7.42 -21.10
CA VAL A 112 -37.10 -7.71 -20.19
C VAL A 112 -35.87 -7.05 -20.78
N LEU A 113 -35.44 -5.94 -20.19
CA LEU A 113 -34.23 -5.23 -20.60
C LEU A 113 -33.02 -5.85 -19.91
N LEU A 114 -32.07 -6.33 -20.69
CA LEU A 114 -30.96 -7.16 -20.23
C LEU A 114 -29.60 -6.56 -20.60
N ARG A 115 -28.67 -6.60 -19.64
CA ARG A 115 -27.22 -6.51 -19.86
C ARG A 115 -26.53 -7.80 -19.45
N GLY A 116 -25.40 -8.12 -20.08
CA GLY A 116 -24.56 -9.26 -19.69
C GLY A 116 -25.16 -10.66 -19.91
N SER A 117 -26.26 -10.79 -20.67
CA SER A 117 -26.99 -12.07 -20.85
C SER A 117 -27.01 -12.58 -22.31
N VAL A 118 -26.07 -12.14 -23.15
CA VAL A 118 -26.07 -12.44 -24.59
C VAL A 118 -25.97 -13.95 -24.86
N ALA A 119 -25.11 -14.65 -24.11
CA ALA A 119 -24.92 -16.09 -24.27
C ALA A 119 -26.23 -16.87 -24.00
N GLN A 120 -26.88 -16.59 -22.86
CA GLN A 120 -28.10 -17.27 -22.45
C GLN A 120 -29.26 -17.02 -23.43
N ILE A 121 -29.37 -15.80 -23.96
CA ILE A 121 -30.40 -15.48 -24.96
C ILE A 121 -30.11 -16.15 -26.30
N ASN A 122 -28.83 -16.29 -26.68
CA ASN A 122 -28.45 -17.03 -27.88
C ASN A 122 -28.76 -18.52 -27.79
N ASP A 123 -28.59 -19.14 -26.61
CA ASP A 123 -28.90 -20.56 -26.40
C ASP A 123 -30.38 -20.89 -26.68
N PHE A 124 -31.29 -19.95 -26.38
CA PHE A 124 -32.72 -20.14 -26.67
C PHE A 124 -33.08 -20.08 -28.15
N ARG A 125 -32.19 -19.59 -29.02
CA ARG A 125 -32.46 -19.50 -30.48
C ARG A 125 -32.54 -20.87 -31.15
N ALA A 126 -32.09 -21.93 -30.47
CA ALA A 126 -32.32 -23.30 -30.89
C ALA A 126 -33.81 -23.71 -30.81
N ASP A 127 -34.62 -23.04 -29.99
CA ASP A 127 -36.07 -23.26 -29.92
C ASP A 127 -36.78 -22.45 -31.03
N PRO A 128 -37.41 -23.10 -32.03
CA PRO A 128 -38.10 -22.39 -33.12
C PRO A 128 -39.24 -21.46 -32.65
N ARG A 129 -39.74 -21.66 -31.42
CA ARG A 129 -40.79 -20.81 -30.82
C ARG A 129 -40.23 -19.49 -30.27
N PHE A 130 -38.91 -19.38 -30.13
CA PHE A 130 -38.20 -18.19 -29.67
C PHE A 130 -37.56 -17.45 -30.85
N ASP A 131 -38.41 -16.88 -31.70
CA ASP A 131 -38.00 -16.16 -32.91
C ASP A 131 -37.81 -14.64 -32.69
N ASN A 132 -37.51 -13.90 -33.76
CA ASN A 132 -37.26 -12.45 -33.74
C ASN A 132 -38.46 -11.60 -33.28
N ARG A 133 -39.64 -12.19 -33.04
CA ARG A 133 -40.78 -11.51 -32.40
C ARG A 133 -40.69 -11.54 -30.88
N ARG A 134 -39.78 -12.33 -30.32
CA ARG A 134 -39.60 -12.59 -28.88
C ARG A 134 -38.32 -11.98 -28.31
N PHE A 135 -37.37 -11.57 -29.14
CA PHE A 135 -36.15 -10.93 -28.67
C PHE A 135 -35.54 -9.96 -29.69
N CYS A 136 -34.67 -9.08 -29.22
CA CYS A 136 -33.78 -8.27 -30.03
C CYS A 136 -32.45 -8.06 -29.28
N ILE A 137 -31.34 -8.33 -29.96
CA ILE A 137 -29.98 -8.09 -29.47
C ILE A 137 -29.44 -6.89 -30.26
N ILE A 138 -29.01 -5.84 -29.57
CA ILE A 138 -28.50 -4.63 -30.22
C ILE A 138 -27.03 -4.81 -30.58
N ASP A 139 -26.55 -4.09 -31.59
CA ASP A 139 -25.13 -4.07 -31.93
C ASP A 139 -24.31 -3.50 -30.75
N LYS A 140 -23.11 -4.04 -30.49
CA LYS A 140 -22.22 -3.63 -29.37
C LYS A 140 -22.81 -3.87 -27.98
N VAL A 141 -23.14 -5.13 -27.69
CA VAL A 141 -23.64 -5.64 -26.40
C VAL A 141 -22.51 -5.95 -25.39
N GLU A 142 -21.44 -5.17 -25.42
CA GLU A 142 -20.35 -5.29 -24.45
C GLU A 142 -20.87 -4.95 -23.04
N CYS A 143 -20.46 -5.76 -22.08
CA CYS A 143 -20.80 -5.61 -20.67
C CYS A 143 -19.52 -5.76 -19.86
N ASP A 144 -18.97 -4.63 -19.43
CA ASP A 144 -17.74 -4.50 -18.66
C ASP A 144 -18.08 -4.30 -17.19
N LEU A 145 -18.66 -5.34 -16.59
CA LEU A 145 -19.00 -5.38 -15.18
C LEU A 145 -18.02 -6.28 -14.42
N SER A 146 -17.43 -5.73 -13.37
CA SER A 146 -16.77 -6.49 -12.32
C SER A 146 -17.30 -6.07 -10.96
N ILE A 147 -17.27 -7.02 -10.02
CA ILE A 147 -17.72 -6.80 -8.65
C ILE A 147 -16.54 -6.96 -7.73
N THR A 148 -16.27 -5.94 -6.92
CA THR A 148 -15.30 -6.05 -5.83
C THR A 148 -16.04 -6.15 -4.51
N LEU A 149 -15.88 -7.28 -3.82
CA LEU A 149 -16.44 -7.54 -2.51
C LEU A 149 -15.52 -6.94 -1.44
N ALA A 150 -15.97 -5.90 -0.75
CA ALA A 150 -15.26 -5.30 0.37
C ALA A 150 -15.85 -5.79 1.70
N LEU A 151 -15.00 -6.29 2.60
CA LEU A 151 -15.43 -6.53 3.97
C LEU A 151 -15.79 -5.21 4.68
N PRO A 152 -16.89 -5.15 5.46
CA PRO A 152 -17.27 -3.95 6.20
C PRO A 152 -16.15 -3.39 7.07
N SER A 153 -15.34 -4.28 7.65
CA SER A 153 -14.21 -3.94 8.53
C SER A 153 -13.09 -3.18 7.82
N VAL A 154 -13.02 -3.22 6.49
CA VAL A 154 -11.98 -2.52 5.71
C VAL A 154 -12.25 -1.02 5.66
N GLY A 155 -13.50 -0.57 5.82
CA GLY A 155 -13.84 0.86 5.88
C GLY A 155 -13.83 1.58 4.53
N LEU A 156 -13.94 0.85 3.41
CA LEU A 156 -14.13 1.45 2.09
C LEU A 156 -15.60 1.88 1.88
N SER A 157 -15.80 2.96 1.11
CA SER A 157 -17.14 3.38 0.70
C SER A 157 -17.67 2.43 -0.39
N ALA A 158 -18.59 1.55 -0.01
CA ALA A 158 -19.15 0.52 -0.87
C ALA A 158 -20.69 0.52 -0.79
N PHE A 159 -21.35 0.02 -1.83
CA PHE A 159 -22.79 -0.25 -1.77
C PHE A 159 -23.09 -1.27 -0.66
N SER A 160 -24.07 -0.96 0.20
CA SER A 160 -24.44 -1.81 1.33
C SER A 160 -25.52 -2.80 0.93
N GLY A 161 -25.14 -4.07 0.82
CA GLY A 161 -26.01 -5.20 0.52
C GLY A 161 -26.36 -5.38 -0.97
N ILE A 162 -26.80 -6.59 -1.32
CA ILE A 162 -27.14 -6.96 -2.70
C ILE A 162 -28.24 -6.07 -3.30
N LYS A 163 -29.18 -5.56 -2.49
CA LYS A 163 -30.28 -4.71 -2.97
C LYS A 163 -29.77 -3.37 -3.53
N SER A 164 -28.80 -2.75 -2.85
CA SER A 164 -28.24 -1.48 -3.31
C SER A 164 -27.37 -1.66 -4.55
N LEU A 165 -26.62 -2.77 -4.65
CA LEU A 165 -25.92 -3.16 -5.88
C LEU A 165 -26.90 -3.30 -7.05
N LEU A 166 -28.01 -4.03 -6.86
CA LEU A 166 -29.01 -4.21 -7.91
C LEU A 166 -29.64 -2.87 -8.32
N ARG A 167 -29.93 -1.96 -7.38
CA ARG A 167 -30.42 -0.61 -7.70
C ARG A 167 -29.43 0.19 -8.53
N ALA A 168 -28.15 0.16 -8.16
CA ALA A 168 -27.09 0.83 -8.90
C ALA A 168 -27.00 0.32 -10.35
N LEU A 169 -27.04 -1.00 -10.53
CA LEU A 169 -27.06 -1.64 -11.85
C LEU A 169 -28.33 -1.28 -12.64
N GLU A 170 -29.49 -1.30 -12.00
CA GLU A 170 -30.75 -0.87 -12.63
C GLU A 170 -30.69 0.58 -13.12
N ASP A 171 -29.93 1.44 -12.43
CA ASP A 171 -29.73 2.85 -12.74
C ASP A 171 -28.53 3.13 -13.67
N GLY A 172 -27.90 2.07 -14.18
CA GLY A 172 -26.94 2.15 -15.29
C GLY A 172 -25.47 2.19 -14.88
N GLU A 173 -25.16 1.93 -13.60
CA GLU A 173 -23.78 1.74 -13.18
C GLU A 173 -23.12 0.60 -13.98
N HIS A 174 -21.82 0.78 -14.26
CA HIS A 174 -20.97 -0.12 -15.03
C HIS A 174 -19.50 0.04 -14.61
N GLY A 175 -18.62 -0.86 -15.07
CA GLY A 175 -17.22 -0.92 -14.62
C GLY A 175 -17.08 -1.79 -13.36
N ASP A 176 -16.11 -1.43 -12.51
CA ASP A 176 -15.91 -2.10 -11.23
C ASP A 176 -16.77 -1.49 -10.13
N ILE A 177 -17.67 -2.30 -9.56
CA ILE A 177 -18.59 -1.86 -8.52
C ILE A 177 -18.18 -2.47 -7.18
N LEU A 178 -17.88 -1.61 -6.23
CA LEU A 178 -17.54 -1.99 -4.86
C LEU A 178 -18.80 -2.21 -4.04
N VAL A 179 -18.96 -3.42 -3.49
CA VAL A 179 -20.13 -3.81 -2.70
C VAL A 179 -19.70 -4.54 -1.43
N ASN A 180 -20.45 -4.32 -0.37
CA ASN A 180 -20.37 -5.07 0.86
C ASN A 180 -21.64 -5.91 0.99
N THR A 181 -21.50 -7.23 0.85
CA THR A 181 -22.61 -8.18 0.91
C THR A 181 -22.14 -9.51 1.50
N SER A 182 -23.03 -10.16 2.24
CA SER A 182 -22.87 -11.54 2.72
C SER A 182 -23.29 -12.59 1.70
N VAL A 183 -23.89 -12.17 0.57
CA VAL A 183 -24.34 -13.06 -0.50
C VAL A 183 -23.14 -13.72 -1.18
N ASN A 184 -23.21 -15.04 -1.34
CA ASN A 184 -22.23 -15.81 -2.11
C ASN A 184 -22.42 -15.55 -3.62
N LEU A 185 -21.35 -15.08 -4.26
CA LEU A 185 -21.26 -14.78 -5.70
C LEU A 185 -20.22 -15.65 -6.44
N ASP A 186 -19.85 -16.81 -5.88
CA ASP A 186 -18.78 -17.67 -6.43
C ASP A 186 -19.13 -18.24 -7.81
N ASN A 187 -20.42 -18.33 -8.14
CA ASN A 187 -20.90 -18.79 -9.45
C ASN A 187 -21.11 -17.66 -10.46
N SER A 188 -20.77 -16.42 -10.11
CA SER A 188 -20.98 -15.25 -10.96
C SER A 188 -20.31 -15.41 -12.33
N LEU A 189 -21.00 -14.94 -13.37
CA LEU A 189 -20.46 -14.83 -14.73
C LEU A 189 -19.58 -13.57 -14.91
N PHE A 190 -19.71 -12.60 -14.01
CA PHE A 190 -18.82 -11.45 -13.94
C PHE A 190 -17.57 -11.76 -13.13
N THR A 191 -16.49 -11.00 -13.37
CA THR A 191 -15.29 -11.07 -12.53
C THR A 191 -15.62 -10.60 -11.12
N VAL A 192 -15.38 -11.46 -10.12
CA VAL A 192 -15.55 -11.13 -8.70
C VAL A 192 -14.18 -11.07 -8.02
N ARG A 193 -13.86 -9.92 -7.43
CA ARG A 193 -12.66 -9.68 -6.62
C ARG A 193 -13.05 -9.59 -5.16
N ARG A 194 -12.10 -9.83 -4.25
CA ARG A 194 -12.33 -9.70 -2.80
C ARG A 194 -11.23 -8.84 -2.19
N ILE A 195 -11.65 -7.85 -1.41
CA ILE A 195 -10.78 -7.03 -0.56
C ILE A 195 -11.03 -7.46 0.87
N THR A 196 -10.02 -8.08 1.47
CA THR A 196 -10.09 -8.71 2.79
C THR A 196 -9.38 -7.91 3.87
N ASN A 197 -8.49 -6.99 3.49
CA ASN A 197 -7.70 -6.20 4.42
C ASN A 197 -7.47 -4.78 3.89
N ALA A 198 -7.05 -3.87 4.78
CA ALA A 198 -6.86 -2.47 4.46
C ALA A 198 -5.78 -2.22 3.41
N PHE A 199 -4.72 -3.04 3.36
CA PHE A 199 -3.67 -2.89 2.35
C PHE A 199 -4.19 -3.18 0.93
N GLU A 200 -5.00 -4.23 0.76
CA GLU A 200 -5.71 -4.49 -0.50
C GLU A 200 -6.65 -3.34 -0.85
N GLY A 201 -7.33 -2.76 0.15
CA GLY A 201 -8.16 -1.57 -0.03
C GLY A 201 -7.38 -0.36 -0.54
N ILE A 202 -6.19 -0.11 0.03
CA ILE A 202 -5.27 0.94 -0.43
C ILE A 202 -4.85 0.66 -1.88
N LYS A 203 -4.39 -0.55 -2.22
CA LYS A 203 -4.00 -0.88 -3.60
C LYS A 203 -5.13 -0.76 -4.61
N HIS A 204 -6.36 -1.05 -4.18
CA HIS A 204 -7.53 -0.90 -5.03
C HIS A 204 -7.85 0.57 -5.30
N SER A 205 -7.82 1.42 -4.27
CA SER A 205 -8.04 2.87 -4.42
C SER A 205 -6.85 3.60 -5.05
N PHE A 206 -5.63 3.06 -4.91
CA PHE A 206 -4.37 3.63 -5.40
C PHE A 206 -3.59 2.58 -6.17
N PRO A 207 -3.88 2.39 -7.47
CA PRO A 207 -3.17 1.41 -8.29
C PRO A 207 -1.65 1.61 -8.33
N ASP A 208 -1.20 2.86 -8.22
CA ASP A 208 0.22 3.24 -8.20
C ASP A 208 0.90 3.04 -6.83
N PHE A 209 0.19 2.47 -5.84
CA PHE A 209 0.76 2.18 -4.53
C PHE A 209 1.80 1.04 -4.60
N GLY A 210 3.05 1.44 -4.81
CA GLY A 210 4.18 0.54 -5.06
C GLY A 210 4.82 -0.10 -3.82
N LEU A 211 4.34 0.18 -2.61
CA LEU A 211 4.96 -0.35 -1.39
C LEU A 211 4.51 -1.78 -1.08
N PRO A 212 5.41 -2.64 -0.56
CA PRO A 212 5.07 -4.01 -0.20
C PRO A 212 4.27 -4.06 1.10
N ARG A 213 3.42 -5.10 1.23
CA ARG A 213 2.59 -5.34 2.42
C ARG A 213 3.43 -5.45 3.70
N SER A 214 4.64 -5.97 3.60
CA SER A 214 5.58 -6.16 4.73
C SER A 214 6.00 -4.87 5.42
N CYS A 215 5.84 -3.71 4.77
CA CYS A 215 6.26 -2.43 5.35
C CYS A 215 5.43 -1.98 6.55
N GLY A 216 4.28 -2.60 6.86
CA GLY A 216 3.43 -2.20 7.98
C GLY A 216 2.58 -3.33 8.55
N SER A 217 2.01 -3.12 9.73
CA SER A 217 1.02 -4.00 10.34
C SER A 217 -0.40 -3.73 9.79
N ASP A 218 -1.34 -4.66 10.01
CA ASP A 218 -2.74 -4.45 9.62
C ASP A 218 -3.34 -3.18 10.23
N ASP A 219 -3.02 -2.89 11.50
CA ASP A 219 -3.50 -1.69 12.20
C ASP A 219 -2.98 -0.41 11.54
N CYS A 220 -1.71 -0.40 11.13
CA CYS A 220 -1.12 0.75 10.43
C CYS A 220 -1.78 0.97 9.06
N TRP A 221 -1.99 -0.11 8.30
CA TRP A 221 -2.66 -0.04 7.01
C TRP A 221 -4.12 0.40 7.15
N ALA A 222 -4.85 -0.09 8.15
CA ALA A 222 -6.23 0.30 8.44
C ALA A 222 -6.31 1.80 8.77
N LYS A 223 -5.41 2.29 9.61
CA LYS A 223 -5.35 3.72 9.96
C LYS A 223 -4.98 4.58 8.76
N LEU A 224 -4.04 4.15 7.92
CA LEU A 224 -3.68 4.87 6.69
C LEU A 224 -4.86 4.93 5.71
N LEU A 225 -5.56 3.82 5.50
CA LEU A 225 -6.74 3.78 4.63
C LEU A 225 -7.82 4.75 5.12
N PHE A 226 -8.06 4.78 6.43
CA PHE A 226 -8.99 5.74 7.04
C PHE A 226 -8.56 7.19 6.80
N GLU A 227 -7.28 7.53 6.93
CA GLU A 227 -6.82 8.90 6.63
C GLU A 227 -6.91 9.22 5.13
N LEU A 228 -6.66 8.25 4.25
CA LEU A 228 -6.78 8.43 2.80
C LEU A 228 -8.23 8.72 2.37
N THR A 229 -9.22 8.04 2.97
CA THR A 229 -10.63 8.35 2.69
C THR A 229 -11.03 9.75 3.16
N GLN A 230 -10.40 10.28 4.21
CA GLN A 230 -10.62 11.66 4.67
C GLN A 230 -9.86 12.70 3.84
N CYS A 231 -8.66 12.39 3.37
CA CYS A 231 -7.76 13.31 2.69
C CYS A 231 -7.93 13.33 1.17
N GLY A 232 -9.14 13.02 0.67
CA GLY A 232 -9.44 13.07 -0.76
C GLY A 232 -8.62 12.09 -1.60
N SER A 233 -8.22 10.97 -1.00
CA SER A 233 -7.44 9.93 -1.67
C SER A 233 -6.07 10.44 -2.18
N SER A 234 -5.29 11.06 -1.30
CA SER A 234 -3.93 11.52 -1.64
C SER A 234 -2.95 11.21 -0.51
N LEU A 235 -1.92 10.41 -0.82
CA LEU A 235 -0.83 10.11 0.11
C LEU A 235 -0.05 11.37 0.49
N ASP A 236 0.19 12.27 -0.46
CA ASP A 236 0.87 13.54 -0.18
C ASP A 236 0.07 14.44 0.76
N SER A 237 -1.26 14.44 0.66
CA SER A 237 -2.13 15.17 1.60
C SER A 237 -2.05 14.57 3.01
N VAL A 238 -2.01 13.24 3.13
CA VAL A 238 -1.81 12.56 4.42
C VAL A 238 -0.42 12.90 4.98
N PHE A 239 0.64 12.83 4.17
CA PHE A 239 1.99 13.19 4.60
C PHE A 239 2.08 14.66 5.06
N ALA A 240 1.48 15.59 4.32
CA ALA A 240 1.46 17.01 4.70
C ALA A 240 0.74 17.26 6.03
N LYS A 241 -0.37 16.55 6.31
CA LYS A 241 -1.09 16.60 7.59
C LYS A 241 -0.19 16.24 8.78
N HIS A 242 0.78 15.35 8.56
CA HIS A 242 1.74 14.88 9.56
C HIS A 242 3.10 15.58 9.50
N GLY A 243 3.24 16.65 8.70
CA GLY A 243 4.50 17.39 8.54
C GLY A 243 5.61 16.55 7.90
N LEU A 244 5.24 15.65 6.99
CA LEU A 244 6.13 14.77 6.21
C LEU A 244 6.25 15.23 4.74
N ASP A 245 5.94 16.50 4.47
CA ASP A 245 6.07 17.11 3.15
C ASP A 245 7.49 17.66 2.89
N ARG A 246 8.28 17.91 3.94
CA ARG A 246 9.64 18.45 3.86
C ARG A 246 10.59 17.83 4.89
N SER A 247 11.88 17.78 4.55
CA SER A 247 12.97 17.40 5.46
C SER A 247 12.77 16.06 6.18
N LEU A 248 12.52 14.99 5.43
CA LEU A 248 12.31 13.65 6.00
C LEU A 248 13.56 13.07 6.70
N GLU A 249 14.73 13.66 6.50
CA GLU A 249 15.99 13.21 7.11
C GLU A 249 16.24 13.85 8.48
N SER A 250 15.60 14.97 8.79
CA SER A 250 15.79 15.65 10.07
C SER A 250 15.05 14.91 11.20
N ASP A 251 15.65 14.95 12.39
CA ASP A 251 15.08 14.39 13.61
C ASP A 251 14.76 12.89 13.49
N LEU A 252 15.56 12.16 12.69
CA LEU A 252 15.33 10.73 12.43
C LEU A 252 15.28 9.90 13.73
N CYS A 253 16.09 10.26 14.74
CA CYS A 253 16.06 9.59 16.04
C CYS A 253 14.67 9.68 16.69
N ASP A 254 14.09 10.88 16.76
CA ASP A 254 12.76 11.10 17.35
C ASP A 254 11.65 10.44 16.55
N ARG A 255 11.77 10.49 15.22
CA ARG A 255 10.75 9.96 14.33
C ARG A 255 10.77 8.44 14.27
N VAL A 256 11.93 7.79 14.39
CA VAL A 256 12.03 6.32 14.36
C VAL A 256 11.90 5.70 15.77
N GLY A 257 12.23 6.45 16.83
CA GLY A 257 12.33 5.93 18.19
C GLY A 257 11.01 5.55 18.86
N LYS A 258 9.85 6.05 18.40
CA LYS A 258 8.56 5.88 19.10
C LYS A 258 7.82 4.58 18.76
N GLY A 259 8.17 3.92 17.65
CA GLY A 259 7.55 2.64 17.22
C GLY A 259 6.03 2.71 17.04
N ASN A 260 5.47 3.91 16.84
CA ASN A 260 4.04 4.14 16.73
C ASN A 260 3.65 4.41 15.26
N TYR A 261 2.36 4.69 15.03
CA TYR A 261 1.85 5.02 13.69
C TYR A 261 2.59 6.19 13.03
N GLU A 262 2.97 7.22 13.78
CA GLU A 262 3.68 8.39 13.22
C GLU A 262 5.08 8.00 12.74
N SER A 263 5.78 7.18 13.51
CA SER A 263 7.08 6.64 13.13
C SER A 263 6.98 5.75 11.90
N TRP A 264 5.95 4.90 11.85
CA TRP A 264 5.67 4.06 10.70
C TRP A 264 5.33 4.88 9.45
N LEU A 265 4.49 5.90 9.59
CA LEU A 265 4.08 6.75 8.47
C LEU A 265 5.27 7.55 7.92
N HIS A 266 6.20 7.98 8.78
CA HIS A 266 7.46 8.56 8.34
C HIS A 266 8.29 7.57 7.51
N PHE A 267 8.41 6.32 7.94
CA PHE A 267 9.07 5.27 7.15
C PHE A 267 8.38 5.05 5.79
N ILE A 268 7.05 5.05 5.76
CA ILE A 268 6.27 4.98 4.51
C ILE A 268 6.55 6.20 3.61
N ALA A 269 6.62 7.41 4.16
CA ALA A 269 6.94 8.62 3.40
C ALA A 269 8.36 8.56 2.79
N LEU A 270 9.34 8.07 3.55
CA LEU A 270 10.72 7.86 3.08
C LEU A 270 10.77 6.83 1.93
N LYS A 271 10.07 5.70 2.09
CA LYS A 271 9.98 4.65 1.06
C LYS A 271 9.25 5.11 -0.20
N SER A 272 8.18 5.87 -0.08
CA SER A 272 7.42 6.40 -1.22
C SER A 272 8.18 7.46 -2.00
N LYS A 273 9.19 8.10 -1.40
CA LYS A 273 9.95 9.20 -1.99
C LYS A 273 11.44 8.86 -2.11
N LEU A 274 11.79 7.62 -2.49
CA LEU A 274 13.18 7.13 -2.55
C LEU A 274 14.14 7.99 -3.39
N ASP A 275 13.64 8.71 -4.39
CA ASP A 275 14.42 9.62 -5.23
C ASP A 275 14.64 11.01 -4.62
N THR A 276 14.08 11.27 -3.44
CA THR A 276 14.15 12.56 -2.74
C THR A 276 15.23 12.63 -1.64
N PRO A 277 15.53 11.56 -0.86
CA PRO A 277 16.62 11.60 0.10
C PRO A 277 17.93 12.02 -0.55
N SER A 278 18.50 13.09 -0.02
CA SER A 278 19.85 13.54 -0.34
C SER A 278 20.91 12.62 0.27
N ASN A 279 20.57 11.94 1.37
CA ASN A 279 21.47 11.07 2.11
C ASN A 279 21.53 9.67 1.47
N SER A 280 22.66 9.39 0.82
CA SER A 280 22.90 8.13 0.11
C SER A 280 22.96 6.90 1.03
N TYR A 281 23.44 7.06 2.26
CA TYR A 281 23.40 5.99 3.27
C TYR A 281 21.97 5.64 3.70
N LEU A 282 21.12 6.65 3.92
CA LEU A 282 19.71 6.42 4.25
C LEU A 282 18.98 5.72 3.10
N ARG A 283 19.25 6.11 1.84
CA ARG A 283 18.72 5.37 0.68
C ARG A 283 19.18 3.91 0.68
N PHE A 284 20.46 3.66 0.92
CA PHE A 284 21.00 2.30 1.05
C PHE A 284 20.28 1.50 2.15
N VAL A 285 19.97 2.12 3.30
CA VAL A 285 19.21 1.50 4.39
C VAL A 285 17.74 1.24 4.01
N LEU A 286 17.10 2.17 3.31
CA LEU A 286 15.71 2.02 2.89
C LEU A 286 15.54 0.89 1.87
N ASP A 287 16.41 0.79 0.87
CA ASP A 287 16.34 -0.25 -0.17
C ASP A 287 16.38 -1.67 0.39
N ARG A 288 17.00 -1.86 1.56
CA ARG A 288 17.21 -3.15 2.22
C ARG A 288 16.33 -3.40 3.44
N THR A 289 15.44 -2.47 3.77
CA THR A 289 14.54 -2.58 4.92
C THR A 289 13.13 -2.86 4.44
N ASP A 290 12.65 -4.09 4.57
CA ASP A 290 11.30 -4.45 4.11
C ASP A 290 10.22 -4.22 5.17
N ARG A 291 10.64 -4.13 6.43
CA ARG A 291 9.77 -4.06 7.61
C ARG A 291 10.14 -2.86 8.48
N PHE A 292 9.13 -2.11 8.92
CA PHE A 292 9.36 -0.93 9.76
C PHE A 292 10.06 -1.27 11.08
N GLU A 293 9.78 -2.43 11.67
CA GLU A 293 10.40 -2.85 12.94
C GLU A 293 11.93 -3.01 12.84
N GLU A 294 12.44 -3.26 11.64
CA GLU A 294 13.87 -3.41 11.37
C GLU A 294 14.55 -2.07 11.05
N PHE A 295 13.78 -1.02 10.77
CA PHE A 295 14.29 0.23 10.22
C PHE A 295 15.31 0.89 11.15
N LYS A 296 14.99 1.07 12.43
CA LYS A 296 15.92 1.62 13.43
C LYS A 296 17.22 0.85 13.48
N THR A 297 17.10 -0.48 13.53
CA THR A 297 18.23 -1.39 13.60
C THR A 297 19.12 -1.25 12.37
N ASN A 298 18.52 -1.18 11.18
CA ASN A 298 19.25 -1.07 9.92
C ASN A 298 19.90 0.31 9.77
N VAL A 299 19.25 1.40 10.18
CA VAL A 299 19.86 2.75 10.22
C VAL A 299 21.18 2.72 11.01
N LEU A 300 21.17 2.09 12.18
CA LEU A 300 22.35 2.02 13.04
C LEU A 300 23.42 1.05 12.51
N ASN A 301 23.01 -0.11 11.98
CA ASN A 301 23.93 -1.23 11.79
C ASN A 301 24.30 -1.54 10.33
N ALA A 302 23.58 -1.04 9.33
CA ALA A 302 23.80 -1.45 7.94
C ALA A 302 25.21 -1.14 7.42
N ILE A 303 25.88 -0.12 7.97
CA ILE A 303 27.28 0.19 7.64
C ILE A 303 28.26 -0.95 7.98
N ILE A 304 27.89 -1.85 8.91
CA ILE A 304 28.73 -3.00 9.31
C ILE A 304 29.02 -3.91 8.12
N GLU A 305 28.10 -4.01 7.18
CA GLU A 305 28.22 -4.86 6.00
C GLU A 305 28.99 -4.21 4.85
N VAL A 306 29.32 -2.91 4.97
CA VAL A 306 30.09 -2.18 3.97
C VAL A 306 31.56 -2.22 4.37
N GLN A 307 32.41 -2.73 3.48
CA GLN A 307 33.86 -2.71 3.69
C GLN A 307 34.38 -1.29 3.64
N HIS A 308 35.38 -0.95 4.46
CA HIS A 308 35.97 0.39 4.47
C HIS A 308 36.64 0.76 3.14
N THR A 309 37.02 -0.24 2.33
CA THR A 309 37.59 -0.10 0.99
C THR A 309 36.55 0.08 -0.11
N ASP A 310 35.24 -0.05 0.18
CA ASP A 310 34.18 0.22 -0.80
C ASP A 310 34.19 1.71 -1.16
N THR A 311 34.13 2.02 -2.45
CA THR A 311 34.11 3.39 -2.98
C THR A 311 33.01 4.29 -2.38
N ARG A 312 31.91 3.69 -1.91
CA ARG A 312 30.78 4.41 -1.29
C ARG A 312 30.97 4.62 0.21
N PHE A 313 31.88 3.89 0.85
CA PHE A 313 32.01 3.84 2.30
C PHE A 313 32.27 5.20 2.91
N ALA A 314 33.20 5.98 2.35
CA ALA A 314 33.56 7.29 2.89
C ALA A 314 32.35 8.25 2.94
N LEU A 315 31.51 8.24 1.89
CA LEU A 315 30.29 9.03 1.86
C LEU A 315 29.27 8.49 2.86
N TYR A 316 29.04 7.17 2.87
CA TYR A 316 28.10 6.54 3.79
C TYR A 316 28.46 6.78 5.25
N TYR A 317 29.74 6.67 5.60
CA TYR A 317 30.24 6.93 6.93
C TYR A 317 29.97 8.37 7.37
N LYS A 318 30.32 9.35 6.52
CA LYS A 318 30.10 10.78 6.81
C LYS A 318 28.62 11.10 7.00
N GLU A 319 27.77 10.55 6.14
CA GLU A 319 26.33 10.74 6.20
C GLU A 319 25.70 10.06 7.41
N ARG A 320 26.06 8.80 7.67
CA ARG A 320 25.64 8.06 8.87
C ARG A 320 26.05 8.78 10.13
N LYS A 321 27.30 9.26 10.23
CA LYS A 321 27.81 9.97 11.41
C LYS A 321 26.95 11.17 11.78
N LYS A 322 26.41 11.90 10.79
CA LYS A 322 25.43 12.98 11.03
C LYS A 322 24.06 12.42 11.42
N LEU A 323 23.60 11.39 10.71
CA LEU A 323 22.27 10.80 10.88
C LEU A 323 22.06 10.19 12.26
N VAL A 324 23.09 9.55 12.81
CA VAL A 324 23.00 8.82 14.09
C VAL A 324 23.45 9.65 15.30
N LYS A 325 23.76 10.94 15.11
CA LYS A 325 24.36 11.80 16.14
C LYS A 325 23.49 11.95 17.40
N GLU A 326 22.17 12.04 17.22
CA GLU A 326 21.22 12.27 18.31
C GLU A 326 20.67 10.96 18.91
N PHE A 327 21.16 9.79 18.47
CA PHE A 327 20.73 8.51 19.05
C PHE A 327 21.31 8.31 20.45
N PRO A 328 20.56 7.70 21.38
CA PRO A 328 21.00 7.51 22.76
C PRO A 328 22.17 6.52 22.86
N GLU A 329 23.00 6.70 23.89
CA GLU A 329 24.14 5.83 24.20
C GLU A 329 23.76 4.34 24.22
N SER A 330 22.56 3.99 24.70
CA SER A 330 22.09 2.60 24.74
C SER A 330 21.95 1.97 23.35
N ASP A 331 21.43 2.72 22.38
CA ASP A 331 21.27 2.23 21.01
C ASP A 331 22.64 2.08 20.30
N ILE A 332 23.55 3.00 20.60
CA ILE A 332 24.91 2.99 20.04
C ILE A 332 25.76 1.89 20.69
N ALA A 333 25.57 1.60 21.98
CA ALA A 333 26.24 0.48 22.64
C ALA A 333 25.91 -0.86 21.97
N ASP A 334 24.65 -1.08 21.60
CA ASP A 334 24.24 -2.28 20.84
C ASP A 334 24.92 -2.35 19.46
N PHE A 335 25.06 -1.21 18.78
CA PHE A 335 25.83 -1.12 17.52
C PHE A 335 27.30 -1.48 17.74
N VAL A 336 27.95 -0.92 18.77
CA VAL A 336 29.37 -1.20 19.09
C VAL A 336 29.58 -2.70 19.30
N VAL A 337 28.71 -3.36 20.07
CA VAL A 337 28.79 -4.81 20.30
C VAL A 337 28.67 -5.60 19.00
N ARG A 338 27.75 -5.22 18.10
CA ARG A 338 27.57 -5.90 16.80
C ARG A 338 28.77 -5.67 15.87
N ASN A 339 29.35 -4.48 15.89
CA ASN A 339 30.46 -4.08 15.04
C ASN A 339 31.78 -4.82 15.36
N ARG A 340 31.96 -5.28 16.62
CA ARG A 340 33.17 -6.03 17.05
C ARG A 340 33.43 -7.34 16.30
N LYS A 341 32.44 -7.90 15.61
CA LYS A 341 32.53 -9.22 14.95
C LYS A 341 33.70 -9.32 13.96
N THR A 342 34.03 -8.23 13.26
CA THR A 342 35.12 -8.19 12.29
C THR A 342 36.16 -7.18 12.75
N THR A 343 37.12 -7.62 13.55
CA THR A 343 38.09 -6.74 14.22
C THR A 343 38.89 -5.85 13.26
N ALA A 344 39.30 -6.38 12.11
CA ALA A 344 40.05 -5.62 11.09
C ALA A 344 39.22 -4.48 10.46
N GLU A 345 37.89 -4.54 10.58
CA GLU A 345 36.95 -3.63 9.96
C GLU A 345 36.28 -2.69 10.96
N SER A 346 36.26 -3.05 12.24
CA SER A 346 35.39 -2.43 13.23
C SER A 346 35.74 -0.96 13.46
N ILE A 347 37.03 -0.60 13.51
CA ILE A 347 37.45 0.78 13.80
C ILE A 347 36.89 1.79 12.79
N TYR A 348 36.85 1.45 11.50
CA TYR A 348 36.41 2.35 10.43
C TYR A 348 34.93 2.73 10.52
N LYS A 349 34.13 1.94 11.24
CA LYS A 349 32.67 2.09 11.34
C LYS A 349 32.24 2.84 12.60
N LEU A 350 33.15 2.98 13.57
CA LEU A 350 32.93 3.73 14.81
C LEU A 350 32.98 5.23 14.52
N THR A 351 32.19 6.01 15.25
CA THR A 351 32.27 7.48 15.24
C THR A 351 32.78 7.99 16.58
N ASP A 352 32.88 9.30 16.75
CA ASP A 352 33.19 9.94 18.03
C ASP A 352 31.98 10.65 18.65
N ASN A 353 30.76 10.37 18.16
CA ASN A 353 29.54 11.00 18.65
C ASN A 353 29.29 10.64 20.12
N THR A 354 29.46 9.37 20.47
CA THR A 354 29.16 8.85 21.81
C THR A 354 30.40 8.54 22.63
N LYS A 355 30.25 8.53 23.96
CA LYS A 355 31.29 8.08 24.88
C LYS A 355 31.61 6.61 24.63
N THR A 356 30.59 5.78 24.42
CA THR A 356 30.78 4.34 24.18
C THR A 356 31.63 4.08 22.95
N GLU A 357 31.41 4.78 21.84
CA GLU A 357 32.27 4.62 20.66
C GLU A 357 33.69 5.15 20.89
N ARG A 358 33.87 6.29 21.58
CA ARG A 358 35.21 6.83 21.88
C ARG A 358 36.03 5.87 22.75
N GLU A 359 35.41 5.25 23.76
CA GLU A 359 36.04 4.23 24.59
C GLU A 359 36.41 2.98 23.76
N GLU A 360 35.53 2.54 22.86
CA GLU A 360 35.82 1.42 21.94
C GLU A 360 36.98 1.73 21.00
N ILE A 361 37.06 2.96 20.46
CA ILE A 361 38.16 3.38 19.60
C ILE A 361 39.48 3.35 20.36
N ILE A 362 39.52 3.89 21.59
CA ILE A 362 40.73 3.86 22.43
C ILE A 362 41.13 2.42 22.72
N ALA A 363 40.18 1.56 23.09
CA ALA A 363 40.44 0.14 23.34
C ALA A 363 41.00 -0.56 22.10
N TRP A 364 40.43 -0.30 20.92
CA TRP A 364 40.92 -0.85 19.66
C TRP A 364 42.34 -0.38 19.34
N VAL A 365 42.59 0.94 19.40
CA VAL A 365 43.91 1.55 19.10
C VAL A 365 44.97 1.05 20.08
N SER A 366 44.62 0.88 21.36
CA SER A 366 45.55 0.37 22.37
C SER A 366 46.11 -1.02 22.03
N LYS A 367 45.31 -1.82 21.32
CA LYS A 367 45.65 -3.21 21.00
C LYS A 367 46.27 -3.38 19.61
N TYR A 368 45.84 -2.57 18.65
CA TYR A 368 46.19 -2.77 17.23
C TYR A 368 47.00 -1.61 16.62
N GLY A 369 47.23 -0.53 17.38
CA GLY A 369 47.86 0.68 16.89
C GLY A 369 46.87 1.62 16.20
N THR A 370 47.39 2.76 15.74
CA THR A 370 46.60 3.79 15.05
C THR A 370 46.40 3.47 13.57
N VAL A 371 45.33 4.00 12.99
CA VAL A 371 45.05 3.95 11.54
C VAL A 371 45.16 5.36 10.95
N ALA A 372 45.36 5.47 9.63
CA ALA A 372 45.52 6.75 8.95
C ALA A 372 44.24 7.61 9.05
N GLU A 373 43.08 6.96 9.06
CA GLU A 373 41.74 7.52 9.08
C GLU A 373 41.33 8.02 10.49
N ILE A 374 42.21 7.90 11.49
CA ILE A 374 41.87 8.27 12.88
C ILE A 374 41.46 9.74 13.00
N ALA A 375 41.99 10.62 12.13
CA ALA A 375 41.63 12.03 12.06
C ALA A 375 40.17 12.25 11.65
N ASP A 376 39.60 11.36 10.83
CA ASP A 376 38.19 11.43 10.42
C ASP A 376 37.26 10.69 11.41
N ILE A 377 37.77 9.61 12.01
CA ILE A 377 37.06 8.75 12.94
C ILE A 377 36.87 9.46 14.28
N TYR A 378 37.97 9.86 14.92
CA TYR A 378 38.01 10.54 16.20
C TYR A 378 39.04 11.68 16.19
N PRO A 379 38.66 12.86 15.63
CA PRO A 379 39.53 14.03 15.53
C PRO A 379 40.22 14.41 16.85
N GLY A 380 39.50 14.31 17.99
CA GLY A 380 40.07 14.62 19.30
C GLY A 380 41.23 13.69 19.71
N LEU A 381 41.16 12.41 19.35
CA LEU A 381 42.28 11.47 19.59
C LEU A 381 43.43 11.73 18.61
N ALA A 382 43.13 12.06 17.35
CA ALA A 382 44.15 12.43 16.39
C ALA A 382 44.89 13.71 16.82
N ASP A 383 44.18 14.73 17.31
CA ASP A 383 44.75 15.95 17.87
C ASP A 383 45.59 15.67 19.12
N TYR A 384 45.14 14.77 20.00
CA TYR A 384 45.92 14.32 21.16
C TYR A 384 47.26 13.70 20.72
N LEU A 385 47.25 12.92 19.65
CA LEU A 385 48.44 12.24 19.12
C LEU A 385 49.35 13.14 18.27
N LYS A 386 48.95 14.37 17.92
CA LYS A 386 49.85 15.30 17.22
C LYS A 386 51.02 15.69 18.11
N VAL A 387 52.23 15.71 17.54
CA VAL A 387 53.43 16.20 18.23
C VAL A 387 53.19 17.65 18.66
N TYR A 388 53.32 17.91 19.96
CA TYR A 388 53.24 19.26 20.52
C TYR A 388 54.67 19.76 20.76
N VAL A 389 55.11 20.73 19.95
CA VAL A 389 56.45 21.29 20.05
C VAL A 389 56.51 22.30 21.18
N PHE A 390 57.28 21.99 22.21
CA PHE A 390 57.58 22.93 23.29
C PHE A 390 58.56 23.99 22.79
N ASN A 391 58.29 25.27 23.06
CA ASN A 391 59.17 26.36 22.71
C ASN A 391 59.68 27.05 23.98
N CYS A 392 60.69 26.44 24.61
CA CYS A 392 61.20 26.82 25.92
C CYS A 392 62.73 26.81 26.01
N GLY A 393 63.42 27.09 24.90
CA GLY A 393 64.88 27.14 24.85
C GLY A 393 65.51 25.75 24.87
N GLU A 394 66.55 25.55 25.69
CA GLU A 394 67.39 24.33 25.69
C GLU A 394 66.62 23.04 26.02
N LEU A 395 65.46 23.13 26.69
CA LEU A 395 64.64 21.97 27.05
C LEU A 395 63.57 21.62 26.01
N SER A 396 63.47 22.39 24.93
CA SER A 396 62.40 22.26 23.92
C SER A 396 62.31 20.86 23.34
N ASP A 397 63.43 20.32 22.84
CA ASP A 397 63.48 18.99 22.22
C ASP A 397 63.22 17.90 23.27
N LEU A 398 63.84 18.02 24.45
CA LEU A 398 63.65 17.06 25.54
C LEU A 398 62.18 16.91 25.95
N LEU A 399 61.49 18.04 26.17
CA LEU A 399 60.07 18.03 26.57
C LEU A 399 59.16 17.59 25.43
N THR A 400 59.45 18.01 24.20
CA THR A 400 58.72 17.57 23.01
C THR A 400 58.77 16.05 22.89
N ASP A 401 59.97 15.46 22.85
CA ASP A 401 60.16 14.01 22.74
C ASP A 401 59.58 13.25 23.93
N TYR A 402 59.74 13.80 25.15
CA TYR A 402 59.22 13.17 26.37
C TYR A 402 57.70 13.10 26.35
N PHE A 403 57.02 14.21 26.09
CA PHE A 403 55.55 14.24 26.12
C PHE A 403 54.94 13.55 24.89
N ASP A 404 55.63 13.53 23.76
CA ASP A 404 55.20 12.74 22.61
C ASP A 404 55.21 11.24 22.93
N ALA A 405 56.35 10.71 23.40
CA ALA A 405 56.46 9.33 23.84
C ALA A 405 55.49 8.97 24.97
N TYR A 406 55.29 9.88 25.93
CA TYR A 406 54.32 9.71 27.02
C TYR A 406 52.90 9.53 26.48
N LYS A 407 52.44 10.38 25.56
CA LYS A 407 51.09 10.31 24.99
C LYS A 407 50.88 9.01 24.22
N HIS A 408 51.86 8.59 23.42
CA HIS A 408 51.81 7.32 22.69
C HIS A 408 51.71 6.11 23.63
N GLN A 409 52.46 6.11 24.73
CA GLN A 409 52.38 5.07 25.76
C GLN A 409 51.07 5.08 26.55
N LYS A 410 50.46 6.26 26.75
CA LYS A 410 49.12 6.37 27.35
C LYS A 410 48.04 5.75 26.48
N VAL A 411 48.08 5.99 25.17
CA VAL A 411 47.08 5.43 24.24
C VAL A 411 47.31 3.93 24.01
N SER A 412 48.56 3.49 23.87
CA SER A 412 48.91 2.06 23.73
C SER A 412 48.79 1.26 25.02
N ASN A 413 48.54 1.93 26.15
CA ASN A 413 48.51 1.34 27.49
C ASN A 413 49.73 0.44 27.76
N THR A 414 50.90 0.87 27.29
CA THR A 414 52.16 0.13 27.35
C THR A 414 53.24 1.03 27.96
N LEU A 415 54.10 0.47 28.82
CA LEU A 415 55.25 1.17 29.39
C LEU A 415 56.53 0.59 28.79
N GLU A 416 57.23 1.39 28.00
CA GLU A 416 58.50 1.01 27.37
C GLU A 416 59.65 1.18 28.37
N ALA A 417 60.57 0.21 28.38
CA ALA A 417 61.63 0.15 29.40
C ALA A 417 62.60 1.34 29.33
N ASP A 418 62.93 1.77 28.11
CA ASP A 418 63.77 2.94 27.83
C ASP A 418 63.07 4.24 28.26
N PHE A 419 61.76 4.35 28.10
CA PHE A 419 61.00 5.49 28.60
C PHE A 419 61.01 5.54 30.13
N VAL A 420 60.85 4.39 30.81
CA VAL A 420 60.96 4.32 32.29
C VAL A 420 62.35 4.75 32.76
N GLU A 421 63.42 4.28 32.11
CA GLU A 421 64.79 4.72 32.40
C GLU A 421 64.95 6.23 32.20
N LYS A 422 64.39 6.78 31.10
CA LYS A 422 64.38 8.23 30.83
C LYS A 422 63.67 9.00 31.95
N VAL A 423 62.51 8.53 32.41
CA VAL A 423 61.75 9.12 33.53
C VAL A 423 62.59 9.12 34.81
N GLU A 424 63.24 7.99 35.16
CA GLU A 424 64.08 7.89 36.36
C GLU A 424 65.29 8.83 36.31
N LYS A 425 65.95 8.92 35.14
CA LYS A 425 67.09 9.83 34.94
C LYS A 425 66.67 11.30 35.11
N LEU A 426 65.55 11.69 34.50
CA LEU A 426 65.02 13.06 34.60
C LEU A 426 64.63 13.41 36.04
N ALA A 427 64.01 12.47 36.77
CA ALA A 427 63.63 12.65 38.17
C ALA A 427 64.84 12.92 39.10
N ARG A 428 66.00 12.32 38.80
CA ARG A 428 67.24 12.51 39.56
C ARG A 428 67.96 13.81 39.20
N SER A 429 68.06 14.12 37.91
CA SER A 429 68.82 15.29 37.42
C SER A 429 68.11 16.62 37.66
N ARG A 430 66.75 16.61 37.67
CA ARG A 430 65.89 17.78 37.90
C ARG A 430 66.21 18.96 36.98
N GLU A 431 66.63 18.68 35.76
CA GLU A 431 67.04 19.70 34.77
C GLU A 431 65.92 20.69 34.41
N TYR A 432 64.65 20.29 34.60
CA TYR A 432 63.45 21.09 34.37
C TYR A 432 62.98 21.92 35.59
N ASN A 433 63.66 21.81 36.74
CA ASN A 433 63.39 22.62 37.94
C ASN A 433 64.42 23.74 38.16
N ARG A 434 65.33 23.91 37.20
CA ARG A 434 66.33 24.99 37.18
C ARG A 434 65.77 26.15 36.38
#